data_AF-A0A8X6VWU0-F1
#
_entry.id   AF-A0A8X6VWU0-F1
#
_cell.length_a   1.000
_cell.length_b   1.000
_cell.length_c   1.000
_cell.angle_alpha   90.00
_cell.angle_beta   90.00
_cell.angle_gamma   90.00
#
_symmetry.space_group_name_H-M   'P 1'
#
loop_
_entity.id
_entity.type
_entity.pdbx_description
1 polymer ?
#
loop_
_entity_poly.entity_id
_entity_poly.type
_entity_poly.pdbx_seq_one_letter_code
_entity_poly.pdbx_strand_id
1 'polypeptide(L)'
;MIRKRFPSPRDAFGIQLTCRVTESDTRLDAEGVTAFSDIRAVFQKCGIIAYIFNWIRVVQEQLPLQNSVHMKNIMTIFKYQCRTGRPLPLTRDGLTKNPERSPLEILSFEAWKRNCAHMCIEAPSVPVTRSTEKMLFGQQFREGTGYDFS
;
A
#
# COMPACT_ATOMS: atom_id res chain seq x y z
N MET A 1 -32.33 4.56 27.77
CA MET A 1 -31.19 3.74 27.29
C MET A 1 -31.36 3.52 25.79
N ILE A 2 -30.66 4.29 24.94
CA ILE A 2 -30.78 4.18 23.48
C ILE A 2 -29.66 3.26 22.99
N ARG A 3 -30.00 2.04 22.55
CA ARG A 3 -29.04 1.13 21.90
C ARG A 3 -28.79 1.63 20.47
N LYS A 4 -27.58 2.14 20.21
CA LYS A 4 -27.14 2.46 18.84
C LYS A 4 -27.00 1.16 18.05
N ARG A 5 -27.79 0.99 16.99
CA ARG A 5 -27.63 -0.12 16.02
C ARG A 5 -26.47 0.19 15.08
N PHE A 6 -25.73 -0.84 14.69
CA PHE A 6 -24.81 -0.76 13.56
C PHE A 6 -25.61 -0.64 12.25
N PRO A 7 -25.26 0.29 11.36
CA PRO A 7 -25.98 0.50 10.10
C PRO A 7 -25.60 -0.55 9.05
N SER A 8 -26.50 -0.73 8.09
CA SER A 8 -26.45 -1.77 7.08
C SER A 8 -25.83 -1.26 5.77
N PRO A 9 -25.34 -2.13 4.86
CA PRO A 9 -24.53 -1.75 3.69
C PRO A 9 -25.22 -0.86 2.64
N ARG A 10 -26.51 -0.53 2.82
CA ARG A 10 -27.29 0.34 1.92
C ARG A 10 -27.56 1.73 2.51
N ASP A 11 -27.14 1.98 3.74
CA ASP A 11 -27.30 3.28 4.37
C ASP A 11 -26.23 4.24 3.81
N ALA A 12 -26.67 5.35 3.20
CA ALA A 12 -25.80 6.34 2.59
C ALA A 12 -24.93 7.03 3.66
N PHE A 13 -23.68 6.58 3.80
CA PHE A 13 -22.65 7.30 4.55
C PHE A 13 -22.00 8.36 3.65
N GLY A 14 -22.67 9.49 3.53
CA GLY A 14 -22.04 10.73 3.07
C GLY A 14 -21.91 11.66 4.26
N ILE A 15 -20.70 11.90 4.77
CA ILE A 15 -20.44 13.14 5.50
C ILE A 15 -20.64 14.23 4.45
N GLN A 16 -21.78 14.91 4.49
CA GLN A 16 -22.06 16.04 3.64
C GLN A 16 -21.19 17.20 4.15
N LEU A 17 -19.95 17.27 3.66
CA LEU A 17 -19.08 18.42 3.89
C LEU A 17 -19.62 19.58 3.06
N THR A 18 -20.59 20.32 3.61
CA THR A 18 -20.94 21.65 3.11
C THR A 18 -19.78 22.58 3.41
N CYS A 19 -18.83 22.68 2.47
CA CYS A 19 -17.82 23.72 2.50
C CYS A 19 -18.47 25.01 1.97
N ARG A 20 -18.90 25.91 2.86
CA ARG A 20 -19.12 27.31 2.48
C ARG A 20 -17.75 27.94 2.30
N VAL A 21 -17.33 28.05 1.05
CA VAL A 21 -16.14 28.85 0.70
C VAL A 21 -16.58 30.31 0.71
N THR A 22 -16.25 31.02 1.79
CA THR A 22 -16.28 32.49 1.82
C THR A 22 -14.93 33.01 1.36
N GLU A 23 -14.96 33.98 0.43
CA GLU A 23 -13.84 34.52 -0.37
C GLU A 23 -12.69 35.19 0.43
N SER A 24 -12.72 35.17 1.77
CA SER A 24 -11.84 35.99 2.62
C SER A 24 -10.72 35.25 3.37
N ASP A 25 -10.63 33.92 3.33
CA ASP A 25 -9.65 33.18 4.15
C ASP A 25 -8.56 32.49 3.32
N THR A 26 -7.74 33.28 2.64
CA THR A 26 -6.41 32.84 2.14
C THR A 26 -5.35 32.91 3.25
N ARG A 27 -5.60 32.25 4.39
CA ARG A 27 -4.57 31.95 5.38
C ARG A 27 -4.71 30.49 5.80
N LEU A 28 -3.94 29.64 5.13
CA LEU A 28 -3.67 28.28 5.58
C LEU A 28 -2.89 28.39 6.91
N ASP A 29 -3.59 28.12 8.01
CA ASP A 29 -2.98 28.04 9.32
C ASP A 29 -1.99 26.87 9.34
N ALA A 30 -0.69 27.18 9.45
CA ALA A 30 0.38 26.18 9.35
C ALA A 30 0.34 25.18 10.53
N GLU A 31 -0.31 25.54 11.63
CA GLU A 31 -0.52 24.68 12.80
C GLU A 31 -1.73 23.74 12.66
N GLY A 32 -2.58 23.95 11.64
CA GLY A 32 -3.88 23.30 11.47
C GLY A 32 -3.98 22.27 10.35
N VAL A 33 -2.85 21.74 9.84
CA VAL A 33 -2.90 20.68 8.80
C VAL A 33 -3.46 19.39 9.42
N THR A 34 -4.78 19.25 9.31
CA THR A 34 -5.50 18.02 9.61
C THR A 34 -5.08 16.96 8.59
N ALA A 35 -4.77 15.76 9.08
CA ALA A 35 -4.47 14.63 8.20
C ALA A 35 -5.60 14.50 7.18
N PHE A 36 -5.27 14.46 5.90
CA PHE A 36 -6.27 14.20 4.88
C PHE A 36 -6.66 12.73 4.99
N SER A 37 -7.92 12.46 5.27
CA SER A 37 -8.49 11.11 5.25
C SER A 37 -8.38 10.48 3.85
N ASP A 38 -8.43 11.30 2.80
CA ASP A 38 -8.17 10.87 1.43
C ASP A 38 -6.68 10.96 1.06
N ILE A 39 -6.00 9.85 1.30
CA ILE A 39 -4.56 9.67 1.04
C ILE A 39 -4.25 9.79 -0.47
N ARG A 40 -5.19 9.46 -1.37
CA ARG A 40 -4.96 9.58 -2.83
C ARG A 40 -4.95 11.04 -3.26
N ALA A 41 -5.84 11.85 -2.71
CA ALA A 41 -5.88 13.28 -2.98
C ALA A 41 -4.58 13.98 -2.54
N VAL A 42 -3.99 13.56 -1.41
CA VAL A 42 -2.68 14.08 -0.97
C VAL A 42 -1.59 13.80 -1.98
N PHE A 43 -1.49 12.56 -2.48
CA PHE A 43 -0.49 12.23 -3.49
C PHE A 43 -0.65 13.08 -4.75
N GLN A 44 -1.89 13.24 -5.24
CA GLN A 44 -2.16 13.99 -6.46
C GLN A 44 -1.87 15.49 -6.33
N LYS A 45 -2.14 16.09 -5.17
CA LYS A 45 -1.98 17.53 -4.95
C LYS A 45 -0.61 17.92 -4.44
N CYS A 46 -0.03 17.11 -3.55
CA CYS A 46 1.14 17.46 -2.75
C CYS A 46 2.34 16.54 -3.02
N GLY A 47 2.17 15.49 -3.82
CA GLY A 47 3.25 14.58 -4.20
C GLY A 47 3.59 13.52 -3.16
N ILE A 48 4.64 12.75 -3.46
CA ILE A 48 4.97 11.50 -2.75
C ILE A 48 5.49 11.71 -1.32
N ILE A 49 6.19 12.81 -1.06
CA ILE A 49 6.73 13.12 0.26
C ILE A 49 5.58 13.45 1.24
N ALA A 50 4.67 14.33 0.81
CA ALA A 50 3.47 14.66 1.60
C ALA A 50 2.57 13.44 1.82
N TYR A 51 2.44 12.56 0.82
CA TYR A 51 1.75 11.27 0.96
C TYR A 51 2.34 10.42 2.09
N ILE A 52 3.67 10.27 2.14
CA ILE A 52 4.35 9.47 3.17
C ILE A 52 4.10 10.06 4.57
N PHE A 53 4.29 11.37 4.75
CA PHE A 53 4.06 12.02 6.05
C PHE A 53 2.60 11.92 6.51
N ASN A 54 1.64 12.13 5.61
CA ASN A 54 0.22 12.00 5.93
C ASN A 54 -0.12 10.57 6.39
N TRP A 55 0.44 9.56 5.73
CA TRP A 55 0.17 8.16 6.06
C TRP A 55 0.87 7.73 7.36
N ILE A 56 2.09 8.19 7.63
CA ILE A 56 2.76 8.01 8.94
C ILE A 56 1.84 8.50 10.05
N ARG A 57 1.29 9.71 9.89
CA ARG A 57 0.37 10.29 10.86
C ARG A 57 -0.89 9.45 11.03
N VAL A 58 -1.54 9.07 9.93
CA VAL A 58 -2.74 8.20 9.97
C VAL A 58 -2.45 6.89 10.70
N VAL A 59 -1.29 6.27 10.47
CA VAL A 59 -0.92 5.02 11.13
C VAL A 59 -0.57 5.21 12.60
N GLN A 60 0.06 6.32 12.97
CA GLN A 60 0.29 6.67 14.39
C GLN A 60 -1.02 6.95 15.14
N GLU A 61 -2.02 7.51 14.47
CA GLU A 61 -3.35 7.74 15.04
C GLU A 61 -4.13 6.42 15.19
N GLN A 62 -4.03 5.50 14.22
CA GLN A 62 -4.74 4.21 14.25
C GLN A 62 -4.06 3.13 15.09
N LEU A 63 -2.73 3.17 15.18
CA LEU A 63 -1.92 2.29 15.99
C LEU A 63 -1.08 3.20 16.90
N PRO A 64 -1.31 3.23 18.22
CA PRO A 64 -0.46 4.00 19.12
C PRO A 64 0.92 3.34 19.22
N LEU A 65 1.80 3.66 18.28
CA LEU A 65 3.13 3.06 18.15
C LEU A 65 4.05 3.64 19.24
N GLN A 66 4.23 2.91 20.34
CA GLN A 66 5.12 3.36 21.42
C GLN A 66 6.61 3.12 21.13
N ASN A 67 6.97 2.35 20.08
CA ASN A 67 8.33 1.86 19.87
C ASN A 67 8.93 2.21 18.50
N SER A 68 10.19 2.65 18.49
CA SER A 68 10.98 3.00 17.30
C SER A 68 11.10 1.89 16.24
N VAL A 69 10.99 0.62 16.64
CA VAL A 69 10.95 -0.55 15.75
C VAL A 69 9.78 -0.47 14.76
N HIS A 70 8.64 0.07 15.20
CA HIS A 70 7.45 0.15 14.36
C HIS A 70 7.63 1.16 13.23
N MET A 71 8.34 2.25 13.49
CA MET A 71 8.63 3.27 12.48
C MET A 71 9.53 2.73 11.37
N LYS A 72 10.52 1.90 11.71
CA LYS A 72 11.36 1.21 10.71
C LYS A 72 10.53 0.30 9.81
N ASN A 73 9.63 -0.50 10.39
CA ASN A 73 8.77 -1.41 9.64
C ASN A 73 7.81 -0.67 8.71
N ILE A 74 7.21 0.41 9.21
CA ILE A 74 6.35 1.30 8.42
C ILE A 74 7.12 1.89 7.24
N MET A 75 8.34 2.40 7.49
CA MET A 75 9.20 2.93 6.44
C MET A 75 9.57 1.87 5.41
N THR A 76 9.82 0.63 5.82
CA THR A 76 10.04 -0.49 4.89
C THR A 76 8.83 -0.75 4.00
N ILE A 77 7.62 -0.77 4.58
CA ILE A 77 6.37 -0.91 3.82
C ILE A 77 6.22 0.24 2.81
N PHE A 78 6.53 1.48 3.21
CA PHE A 78 6.48 2.63 2.31
C PHE A 78 7.45 2.54 1.15
N LYS A 79 8.72 2.25 1.43
CA LYS A 79 9.73 2.05 0.39
C LYS A 79 9.24 1.03 -0.63
N TYR A 80 8.60 -0.03 -0.15
CA TYR A 80 8.02 -1.04 -1.02
C TYR A 80 6.83 -0.51 -1.85
N GLN A 81 5.84 0.15 -1.24
CA GLN A 81 4.69 0.70 -1.95
C GLN A 81 5.07 1.76 -2.98
N CYS A 82 6.06 2.59 -2.66
CA CYS A 82 6.44 3.77 -3.44
C CYS A 82 7.59 3.50 -4.42
N ARG A 83 8.08 2.26 -4.54
CA ARG A 83 9.29 1.93 -5.32
C ARG A 83 9.22 2.34 -6.80
N THR A 84 8.02 2.42 -7.36
CA THR A 84 7.80 2.82 -8.76
C THR A 84 7.66 4.33 -8.96
N GLY A 85 7.86 5.13 -7.90
CA GLY A 85 7.55 6.56 -7.89
C GLY A 85 6.05 6.87 -7.77
N ARG A 86 5.20 5.84 -7.73
CA ARG A 86 3.76 5.95 -7.46
C ARG A 86 3.38 4.97 -6.35
N PRO A 87 2.50 5.36 -5.41
CA PRO A 87 2.05 4.44 -4.37
C PRO A 87 1.24 3.29 -4.98
N LEU A 88 1.75 2.06 -4.85
CA LEU A 88 1.05 0.85 -5.21
C LEU A 88 0.31 0.29 -3.98
N PRO A 89 -0.98 -0.06 -4.10
CA PRO A 89 -1.72 -0.65 -3.00
C PRO A 89 -1.16 -2.04 -2.67
N LEU A 90 -1.20 -2.43 -1.39
CA LEU A 90 -0.80 -3.78 -0.94
C LEU A 90 -1.95 -4.77 -1.19
N THR A 91 -2.31 -4.93 -2.44
CA THR A 91 -3.41 -5.78 -2.92
C THR A 91 -2.96 -6.49 -4.18
N ARG A 92 -3.73 -7.48 -4.64
CA ARG A 92 -3.50 -8.15 -5.93
C ARG A 92 -3.27 -7.15 -7.07
N ASP A 93 -4.10 -6.13 -7.17
CA ASP A 93 -4.04 -5.17 -8.28
C ASP A 93 -2.78 -4.28 -8.22
N GLY A 94 -2.25 -4.03 -7.02
CA GLY A 94 -0.97 -3.34 -6.86
C GLY A 94 0.21 -4.26 -7.13
N LEU A 95 0.12 -5.53 -6.76
CA LEU A 95 1.12 -6.55 -7.05
C LEU A 95 1.28 -6.78 -8.55
N THR A 96 0.17 -6.87 -9.29
CA THR A 96 0.19 -7.06 -10.77
C THR A 96 0.74 -5.86 -11.52
N LYS A 97 0.63 -4.65 -10.96
CA LYS A 97 1.16 -3.41 -11.57
C LYS A 97 2.64 -3.20 -11.30
N ASN A 98 3.25 -4.10 -10.55
CA ASN A 98 4.59 -3.92 -10.05
C ASN A 98 5.60 -4.59 -11.00
N PRO A 99 6.44 -3.81 -11.71
CA PRO A 99 7.31 -4.35 -12.76
C PRO A 99 8.39 -5.27 -12.21
N GLU A 100 8.77 -5.07 -10.96
CA GLU A 100 9.73 -5.91 -10.25
C GLU A 100 9.01 -7.07 -9.53
N ARG A 101 7.90 -7.62 -10.02
CA ARG A 101 7.27 -8.83 -9.48
C ARG A 101 7.27 -9.93 -10.50
N SER A 102 7.66 -11.14 -10.10
CA SER A 102 7.68 -12.25 -11.04
C SER A 102 6.28 -12.79 -11.27
N PRO A 103 6.01 -13.34 -12.47
CA PRO A 103 4.72 -13.96 -12.77
C PRO A 103 4.34 -15.03 -11.74
N LEU A 104 5.32 -15.78 -11.23
CA LEU A 104 5.08 -16.80 -10.21
C LEU A 104 4.67 -16.21 -8.86
N GLU A 105 5.28 -15.10 -8.45
CA GLU A 105 4.89 -14.39 -7.24
C GLU A 105 3.45 -13.88 -7.35
N ILE A 106 3.08 -13.30 -8.51
CA ILE A 106 1.71 -12.87 -8.81
C ILE A 106 0.73 -14.05 -8.80
N LEU A 107 1.12 -15.19 -9.38
CA LEU A 107 0.35 -16.42 -9.39
C LEU A 107 0.04 -16.92 -7.98
N SER A 108 1.04 -16.89 -7.08
CA SER A 108 0.97 -17.43 -5.72
C SER A 108 0.13 -16.63 -4.73
N PHE A 109 -0.28 -15.40 -5.06
CA PHE A 109 -0.98 -14.52 -4.11
C PHE A 109 -2.51 -14.66 -4.17
N GLU A 110 -3.14 -14.24 -5.26
CA GLU A 110 -4.60 -14.30 -5.47
C GLU A 110 -4.95 -14.51 -6.94
N ALA A 111 -6.22 -14.88 -7.23
CA ALA A 111 -6.74 -15.08 -8.59
C ALA A 111 -6.01 -16.15 -9.41
N TRP A 112 -5.55 -17.22 -8.74
CA TRP A 112 -4.79 -18.34 -9.32
C TRP A 112 -5.24 -18.77 -10.71
N LYS A 113 -6.52 -19.16 -10.89
CA LYS A 113 -7.04 -19.66 -12.17
C LYS A 113 -6.84 -18.67 -13.32
N ARG A 114 -7.10 -17.38 -13.06
CA ARG A 114 -6.94 -16.31 -14.03
C ARG A 114 -5.47 -16.10 -14.36
N ASN A 115 -4.61 -16.06 -13.34
CA ASN A 115 -3.18 -15.84 -13.51
C ASN A 115 -2.52 -17.04 -14.24
N CYS A 116 -2.95 -18.27 -13.95
CA CYS A 116 -2.53 -19.46 -14.70
C CYS A 116 -2.89 -19.34 -16.17
N ALA A 117 -4.14 -18.97 -16.48
CA ALA A 117 -4.58 -18.81 -17.85
C ALA A 117 -3.74 -17.75 -18.60
N HIS A 118 -3.47 -16.60 -17.97
CA HIS A 118 -2.58 -15.59 -18.55
C HIS A 118 -1.15 -16.11 -18.77
N MET A 119 -0.56 -16.80 -17.80
CA MET A 119 0.79 -17.35 -17.94
C MET A 119 0.88 -18.43 -19.03
N CYS A 120 -0.15 -19.26 -19.20
CA CYS A 120 -0.20 -20.24 -20.28
C CYS A 120 -0.28 -19.59 -21.67
N ILE A 121 -0.96 -18.45 -21.79
CA ILE A 121 -1.08 -17.70 -23.04
C ILE A 121 0.23 -16.98 -23.37
N GLU A 122 0.83 -16.31 -22.39
CA GLU A 122 2.05 -15.52 -22.60
C GLU A 122 3.32 -16.39 -22.65
N ALA A 123 3.26 -17.60 -22.07
CA ALA A 123 4.36 -18.56 -21.96
C ALA A 123 5.73 -17.92 -21.62
N PRO A 124 5.82 -17.04 -20.60
CA PRO A 124 7.04 -16.31 -20.34
C PRO A 124 8.13 -17.26 -19.82
N SER A 125 9.32 -17.21 -20.43
CA SER A 125 10.52 -17.83 -19.86
C SER A 125 11.03 -16.95 -18.72
N VAL A 126 10.76 -17.35 -17.47
CA VAL A 126 11.17 -16.60 -16.28
C VAL A 126 12.34 -17.32 -15.60
N PRO A 127 13.48 -16.66 -15.39
CA PRO A 127 14.60 -17.25 -14.68
C PRO A 127 14.28 -17.41 -13.18
N VAL A 128 14.71 -18.52 -12.58
CA VAL A 128 14.55 -18.82 -11.15
C VAL A 128 15.58 -18.02 -10.35
N THR A 129 15.19 -16.84 -9.89
CA THR A 129 16.09 -15.89 -9.21
C THR A 129 15.60 -15.52 -7.83
N ARG A 130 14.28 -15.47 -7.63
CA ARG A 130 13.64 -14.97 -6.42
C ARG A 130 13.35 -16.08 -5.43
N SER A 131 13.16 -15.69 -4.18
CA SER A 131 12.92 -16.62 -3.07
C SER A 131 11.67 -17.48 -3.29
N THR A 132 10.56 -16.92 -3.79
CA THR A 132 9.34 -17.68 -4.09
C THR A 132 9.56 -18.74 -5.18
N GLU A 133 10.32 -18.42 -6.22
CA GLU A 133 10.63 -19.36 -7.30
C GLU A 133 11.55 -20.46 -6.79
N LYS A 134 12.62 -20.09 -6.10
CA LYS A 134 13.57 -21.03 -5.53
C LYS A 134 12.91 -21.98 -4.54
N MET A 135 12.01 -21.48 -3.69
CA MET A 135 11.20 -22.30 -2.80
C MET A 135 10.36 -23.32 -3.57
N LEU A 136 9.69 -22.90 -4.65
CA LEU A 136 8.89 -23.81 -5.48
C LEU A 136 9.73 -24.90 -6.15
N PHE A 137 10.93 -24.56 -6.62
CA PHE A 137 11.84 -25.48 -7.29
C PHE A 137 12.80 -26.22 -6.34
N GLY A 138 12.65 -26.09 -5.03
CA GLY A 138 13.51 -26.75 -4.04
C GLY A 138 14.97 -26.28 -4.06
N GLN A 139 15.24 -25.06 -4.49
CA GLN A 139 16.57 -24.44 -4.52
C GLN A 139 16.82 -23.57 -3.29
N GLN A 140 18.08 -23.43 -2.90
CA GLN A 140 18.47 -22.53 -1.80
C GLN A 140 18.27 -21.05 -2.21
N PHE A 141 17.42 -20.35 -1.48
CA PHE A 141 17.17 -18.92 -1.66
C PHE A 141 18.20 -18.06 -0.93
N ARG A 142 18.42 -16.84 -1.42
CA ARG A 142 19.49 -15.94 -0.98
C ARG A 142 19.04 -15.02 0.16
N GLU A 143 18.51 -15.62 1.23
CA GLU A 143 18.13 -14.89 2.45
C GLU A 143 18.64 -15.67 3.66
N GLY A 144 19.04 -14.96 4.73
CA GLY A 144 19.59 -15.58 5.94
C GLY A 144 20.85 -16.40 5.64
N THR A 145 20.81 -17.69 5.97
CA THR A 145 21.96 -18.63 5.81
C THR A 145 22.33 -18.93 4.37
N GLY A 146 21.45 -18.61 3.41
CA GLY A 146 21.73 -18.75 1.97
C GLY A 146 22.29 -17.49 1.32
N TYR A 147 22.49 -16.41 2.08
CA TYR A 147 23.12 -15.19 1.56
C TYR A 147 24.63 -15.37 1.45
N ASP A 148 25.18 -15.04 0.28
CA ASP A 148 26.62 -15.06 0.05
C ASP A 148 27.19 -13.68 0.41
N PHE A 149 28.09 -13.66 1.40
CA PHE A 149 28.75 -12.43 1.86
C PHE A 149 30.07 -12.14 1.13
N SER A 150 30.44 -12.97 0.16
CA SER A 150 31.67 -12.82 -0.63
C SER A 150 31.63 -11.69 -1.66
#